data_AF-A0A4U9TP49-F1
#
_entry.id   AF-A0A4U9TP49-F1
#
_cell.length_a   1.000
_cell.length_b   1.000
_cell.length_c   1.000
_cell.angle_alpha   90.00
_cell.angle_beta   90.00
_cell.angle_gamma   90.00
#
_symmetry.space_group_name_H-M   'P 1'
#
loop_
_entity.id
_entity.type
_entity.pdbx_description
1 polymer ?
#
loop_
_entity_poly.entity_id
_entity_poly.type
_entity_poly.pdbx_seq_one_letter_code
_entity_poly.pdbx_strand_id
1 'polypeptide(L)'
;MEKHAQAGFEKVKKLDYDQNKIVWLDAAPANNTWTIAVRQDVAQANHLKTLADLAKWINDGGKFKLAASAEFIERPDALPAFQNAYGFKLNQDQFAVTGWR
;
A
#
# COMPACT_ATOMS: atom_id res chain seq x y z
N MET A 1 -5.29 -2.37 -3.84
CA MET A 1 -4.17 -3.33 -3.94
C MET A 1 -4.47 -4.32 -5.04
N GLU A 2 -3.61 -4.41 -6.06
CA GLU A 2 -3.74 -5.43 -7.09
C GLU A 2 -3.38 -6.80 -6.52
N LYS A 3 -4.38 -7.68 -6.44
CA LYS A 3 -4.26 -8.99 -5.76
C LYS A 3 -3.70 -10.08 -6.68
N HIS A 4 -3.77 -9.89 -8.01
CA HIS A 4 -3.38 -10.87 -9.01
C HIS A 4 -2.75 -10.19 -10.24
N ALA A 5 -1.49 -9.77 -10.13
CA ALA A 5 -0.80 -8.99 -11.17
C ALA A 5 -0.83 -9.65 -12.56
N GLN A 6 -0.56 -10.96 -12.66
CA GLN A 6 -0.61 -11.65 -13.95
C GLN A 6 -2.03 -11.69 -14.53
N ALA A 7 -3.03 -12.01 -13.72
CA ALA A 7 -4.41 -12.10 -14.19
C ALA A 7 -4.95 -10.72 -14.62
N GLY A 8 -4.54 -9.65 -13.93
CA GLY A 8 -4.85 -8.27 -14.30
C GLY A 8 -4.22 -7.90 -15.65
N PHE A 9 -2.92 -8.17 -15.80
CA PHE A 9 -2.19 -7.92 -17.04
C PHE A 9 -2.78 -8.66 -18.25
N GLU A 10 -3.01 -9.98 -18.14
CA GLU A 10 -3.59 -10.76 -19.24
C GLU A 10 -4.99 -10.26 -19.64
N LYS A 11 -5.79 -9.87 -18.65
CA LYS A 11 -7.14 -9.36 -18.89
C LYS A 11 -7.12 -8.03 -19.63
N VAL A 12 -6.30 -7.06 -19.21
CA VAL A 12 -6.24 -5.75 -19.89
C VAL A 12 -5.62 -5.88 -21.28
N LYS A 13 -4.56 -6.69 -21.43
CA LYS A 13 -3.93 -7.00 -22.72
C LYS A 13 -4.95 -7.52 -23.74
N LYS A 14 -5.82 -8.45 -23.33
CA LYS A 14 -6.88 -8.97 -24.19
C LYS A 14 -7.92 -7.91 -24.55
N LEU A 15 -8.45 -7.20 -23.55
CA LEU A 15 -9.51 -6.21 -23.76
C LEU A 15 -9.08 -5.07 -24.69
N ASP A 16 -7.86 -4.57 -24.50
CA ASP A 16 -7.34 -3.47 -25.32
C ASP A 16 -7.01 -3.88 -26.75
N TYR A 17 -6.54 -5.10 -26.96
CA TYR A 17 -6.32 -5.58 -28.32
C TYR A 17 -7.66 -5.78 -29.06
N ASP A 18 -8.63 -6.41 -28.39
CA ASP A 18 -9.94 -6.71 -28.97
C ASP A 18 -10.70 -5.42 -29.34
N GLN A 19 -10.68 -4.40 -28.47
CA GLN A 19 -11.43 -3.15 -28.65
C GLN A 19 -10.64 -2.07 -29.40
N ASN A 20 -9.36 -1.89 -29.06
CA ASN A 20 -8.58 -0.70 -29.44
C ASN A 20 -7.38 -1.05 -30.34
N LYS A 21 -7.10 -2.33 -30.58
CA LYS A 21 -5.92 -2.84 -31.32
C LYS A 21 -4.58 -2.38 -30.71
N ILE A 22 -4.58 -2.11 -29.41
CA ILE A 22 -3.37 -1.80 -28.63
C ILE A 22 -2.71 -3.11 -28.19
N VAL A 23 -1.40 -3.24 -28.43
CA VAL A 23 -0.61 -4.40 -28.03
C VAL A 23 0.17 -4.07 -26.75
N TRP A 24 -0.10 -4.83 -25.69
CA TRP A 24 0.67 -4.75 -24.44
C TRP A 24 1.91 -5.66 -24.51
N LEU A 25 3.09 -5.07 -24.28
CA LEU A 25 4.38 -5.77 -24.17
C LEU A 25 4.58 -6.30 -22.74
N ASP A 26 5.73 -6.93 -22.50
CA ASP A 26 6.07 -7.51 -21.20
C ASP A 26 5.96 -6.48 -20.06
N ALA A 27 5.25 -6.86 -19.00
CA ALA A 27 5.08 -6.03 -17.82
C ALA A 27 6.38 -5.96 -17.00
N ALA A 28 6.69 -4.79 -16.46
CA ALA A 28 7.75 -4.66 -15.47
C ALA A 28 7.39 -5.46 -14.19
N PRO A 29 8.37 -6.02 -13.46
CA PRO A 29 8.11 -6.77 -12.23
C PRO A 29 7.75 -5.86 -11.03
N ALA A 30 7.53 -4.56 -11.24
CA ALA A 30 7.24 -3.59 -10.20
C ALA A 30 5.73 -3.36 -10.04
N ASN A 31 5.26 -3.33 -8.80
CA ASN A 31 3.89 -2.96 -8.47
C ASN A 31 3.85 -1.51 -7.97
N ASN A 32 3.59 -0.57 -8.87
CA ASN A 32 3.46 0.86 -8.53
C ASN A 32 2.06 1.16 -7.98
N THR A 33 1.75 0.59 -6.82
CA THR A 33 0.50 0.81 -6.08
C THR A 33 0.78 1.47 -4.75
N TRP A 34 -0.27 2.00 -4.12
CA TRP A 34 -0.18 2.57 -2.78
C TRP A 34 0.37 1.55 -1.78
N THR A 35 1.33 1.97 -0.98
CA THR A 35 1.95 1.17 0.10
C THR A 35 2.47 2.10 1.20
N ILE A 36 2.92 1.52 2.31
CA ILE A 36 3.57 2.24 3.41
C ILE A 36 5.06 1.94 3.35
N ALA A 37 5.87 2.97 3.19
CA ALA A 37 7.32 2.88 3.33
C ALA A 37 7.73 3.11 4.79
N VAL A 38 8.71 2.33 5.26
CA VAL A 38 9.26 2.44 6.63
C VAL A 38 10.74 2.79 6.53
N ARG A 39 11.23 3.59 7.48
CA ARG A 39 12.66 3.94 7.59
C ARG A 39 13.49 2.65 7.69
N GLN A 40 14.58 2.57 6.94
CA GLN A 40 15.33 1.32 6.77
C GLN A 40 15.86 0.74 8.08
N ASP A 41 16.35 1.58 8.98
CA ASP A 41 16.83 1.19 10.32
C ASP A 41 15.72 0.56 11.18
N VAL A 42 14.52 1.14 11.16
CA VAL A 42 13.34 0.60 11.86
C VAL A 42 12.91 -0.73 11.24
N ALA A 43 12.88 -0.81 9.90
CA ALA A 43 12.50 -2.03 9.21
C ALA A 43 13.47 -3.19 9.49
N GLN A 44 14.77 -2.93 9.47
CA GLN A 44 15.78 -3.93 9.76
C GLN A 44 15.75 -4.37 11.24
N ALA A 45 15.69 -3.43 12.17
CA ALA A 45 15.69 -3.73 13.61
C ALA A 45 14.45 -4.50 14.09
N ASN A 46 13.31 -4.35 13.39
CA ASN A 46 12.04 -4.98 13.75
C ASN A 46 11.58 -6.04 12.72
N HIS A 47 12.46 -6.43 11.79
CA HIS A 47 12.19 -7.45 10.76
C HIS A 47 10.96 -7.19 9.88
N LEU A 48 10.69 -5.93 9.53
CA LEU A 48 9.51 -5.52 8.78
C LEU A 48 9.74 -5.67 7.27
N LYS A 49 9.15 -6.68 6.65
CA LYS A 49 9.23 -6.91 5.19
C LYS A 49 7.89 -6.74 4.48
N THR A 50 6.79 -6.95 5.21
CA THR A 50 5.44 -6.92 4.68
C THR A 50 4.55 -6.01 5.53
N LEU A 51 3.38 -5.64 5.00
CA LEU A 51 2.38 -4.92 5.77
C LEU A 51 1.79 -5.76 6.91
N ALA A 52 1.84 -7.09 6.82
CA ALA A 52 1.49 -7.98 7.92
C ALA A 52 2.52 -7.90 9.07
N ASP A 53 3.81 -7.83 8.75
CA ASP A 53 4.86 -7.63 9.75
C ASP A 53 4.70 -6.27 10.44
N LEU A 54 4.41 -5.22 9.66
CA LEU A 54 4.13 -3.89 10.18
C LEU A 54 2.92 -3.89 11.13
N ALA A 55 1.81 -4.51 10.71
CA ALA A 55 0.60 -4.61 11.54
C ALA A 55 0.87 -5.34 12.86
N LYS A 56 1.57 -6.47 12.79
CA LYS A 56 1.99 -7.22 13.98
C LYS A 56 2.81 -6.35 14.93
N TRP A 57 3.83 -5.65 14.40
CA TRP A 57 4.69 -4.80 15.21
C TRP A 57 3.95 -3.63 15.86
N ILE A 58 3.01 -2.99 15.15
CA ILE A 58 2.15 -1.94 15.70
C ILE A 58 1.31 -2.49 16.86
N ASN A 59 0.67 -3.66 16.66
CA ASN A 59 -0.18 -4.29 17.67
C ASN A 59 0.61 -4.76 18.90
N ASP A 60 1.88 -5.13 18.71
CA ASP A 60 2.81 -5.53 19.79
C ASP A 60 3.40 -4.30 20.54
N GLY A 61 2.93 -3.07 20.25
CA GLY A 61 3.35 -1.84 20.94
C GLY A 61 4.49 -1.07 20.28
N GLY A 62 4.80 -1.37 19.02
CA GLY A 62 5.81 -0.68 18.22
C GLY A 62 5.56 0.83 18.09
N LYS A 63 6.63 1.62 18.21
CA LYS A 63 6.55 3.09 18.07
C LYS A 63 6.43 3.48 16.60
N PHE A 64 5.21 3.71 16.14
CA PHE A 64 4.93 4.06 14.74
C PHE A 64 4.22 5.40 14.61
N LYS A 65 4.68 6.22 13.66
CA LYS A 65 4.04 7.47 13.24
C LYS A 65 4.06 7.55 11.71
N LEU A 66 2.90 7.76 11.10
CA LEU A 66 2.71 7.82 9.66
C LEU A 66 2.59 9.27 9.20
N ALA A 67 3.49 9.67 8.30
CA ALA A 67 3.35 10.90 7.52
C ALA A 67 2.56 10.60 6.24
N ALA A 68 1.40 11.24 6.05
CA ALA A 68 0.54 11.02 4.89
C ALA A 68 -0.35 12.24 4.59
N SER A 69 -0.86 12.35 3.37
CA SER A 69 -1.88 13.34 3.04
C SER A 69 -3.20 13.05 3.75
N ALA A 70 -4.02 14.07 3.98
CA ALA A 70 -5.36 13.90 4.57
C ALA A 70 -6.21 12.93 3.72
N GLU A 71 -6.10 13.02 2.38
CA GLU A 71 -6.77 12.12 1.46
C GLU A 71 -6.44 10.63 1.74
N PHE A 72 -5.17 10.29 1.93
CA PHE A 72 -4.79 8.90 2.19
C PHE A 72 -5.29 8.38 3.55
N ILE A 73 -5.40 9.27 4.55
CA ILE A 73 -5.87 8.94 5.90
C ILE A 73 -7.38 8.70 5.90
N GLU A 74 -8.14 9.50 5.16
CA GLU A 74 -9.61 9.55 5.27
C GLU A 74 -10.35 8.69 4.24
N ARG A 75 -9.78 8.51 3.03
CA ARG A 75 -10.46 7.76 1.97
C ARG A 75 -10.65 6.29 2.35
N PRO A 76 -11.87 5.72 2.26
CA PRO A 76 -12.13 4.33 2.67
C PRO A 76 -11.28 3.27 1.96
N ASP A 77 -10.87 3.54 0.72
CA ASP A 77 -10.07 2.66 -0.13
C ASP A 77 -8.54 2.82 0.04
N ALA A 78 -8.11 3.71 0.93
CA ALA A 78 -6.70 4.00 1.24
C ALA A 78 -6.28 3.41 2.60
N LEU A 79 -5.82 4.21 3.57
CA LEU A 79 -5.38 3.73 4.88
C LEU A 79 -6.42 2.85 5.62
N PRO A 80 -7.73 3.19 5.66
CA PRO A 80 -8.76 2.34 6.24
C PRO A 80 -8.79 0.93 5.64
N ALA A 81 -8.60 0.79 4.33
CA ALA A 81 -8.53 -0.52 3.67
C ALA A 81 -7.30 -1.32 4.12
N PHE A 82 -6.14 -0.68 4.33
CA PHE A 82 -4.95 -1.33 4.89
C PHE A 82 -5.16 -1.76 6.34
N GLN A 83 -5.69 -0.88 7.18
CA GLN A 83 -6.01 -1.18 8.58
C GLN A 83 -6.95 -2.38 8.71
N ASN A 84 -8.00 -2.43 7.88
CA ASN A 84 -8.96 -3.55 7.86
C ASN A 84 -8.34 -4.84 7.31
N ALA A 85 -7.55 -4.75 6.23
CA ALA A 85 -6.96 -5.93 5.59
C ALA A 85 -5.87 -6.60 6.44
N TYR A 86 -5.10 -5.82 7.21
CA TYR A 86 -3.96 -6.31 7.99
C TYR A 86 -4.20 -6.31 9.51
N GLY A 87 -5.33 -5.77 9.97
CA GLY A 87 -5.75 -5.85 11.38
C GLY A 87 -4.95 -4.96 12.33
N PHE A 88 -4.64 -3.72 11.93
CA PHE A 88 -4.01 -2.72 12.79
C PHE A 88 -4.84 -1.43 12.79
N LYS A 89 -4.66 -0.58 13.80
CA LYS A 89 -5.28 0.74 13.88
C LYS A 89 -4.30 1.77 14.40
N LEU A 90 -4.29 2.94 13.79
CA LEU A 90 -3.50 4.09 14.23
C LEU A 90 -4.38 5.10 14.96
N ASN A 91 -3.83 5.67 16.01
CA ASN A 91 -4.46 6.74 16.78
C ASN A 91 -4.06 8.12 16.22
N GLN A 92 -4.78 9.17 16.64
CA GLN A 92 -4.57 10.53 16.12
C GLN A 92 -3.14 11.05 16.31
N ASP A 93 -2.49 10.70 17.41
CA ASP A 93 -1.11 11.07 17.74
C ASP A 93 -0.06 10.38 16.85
N GLN A 94 -0.45 9.29 16.18
CA GLN A 94 0.37 8.53 15.25
C GLN A 94 0.29 9.06 13.81
N PHE A 95 -0.37 10.20 13.57
CA PHE A 95 -0.37 10.86 12.26
C PHE A 95 0.47 12.13 12.24
N ALA A 96 1.10 12.37 11.10
CA ALA A 96 1.63 13.67 10.69
C ALA A 96 1.04 14.00 9.31
N VAL A 97 0.08 14.92 9.25
CA VAL A 97 -0.55 15.25 7.97
C VAL A 97 0.41 16.08 7.12
N THR A 98 0.75 15.58 5.94
CA THR A 98 1.62 16.26 4.98
C THR A 98 0.77 16.98 3.95
N GLY A 99 0.50 18.26 4.19
CA GLY A 99 -0.26 19.16 3.32
C GLY A 99 -0.27 20.57 3.90
N TRP A 100 -0.32 21.59 3.05
CA TRP A 100 -0.41 22.98 3.48
C TRP A 100 -1.74 23.21 4.22
N ARG A 101 -1.68 23.87 5.38
CA ARG A 101 -2.82 24.63 5.91
C ARG A 101 -2.92 25.95 5.16
#